data_AF-A0A0V0I6B3-F1
#
_entry.id   AF-A0A0V0I6B3-F1
#
_cell.length_a   1.000
_cell.length_b   1.000
_cell.length_c   1.000
_cell.angle_alpha   90.00
_cell.angle_beta   90.00
_cell.angle_gamma   90.00
#
_symmetry.space_group_name_H-M   'P 1'
#
loop_
_entity.id
_entity.type
_entity.pdbx_description
1 polymer ?
#
loop_
_entity_poly.entity_id
_entity_poly.type
_entity_poly.pdbx_seq_one_letter_code
_entity_poly.pdbx_strand_id
1 'polypeptide(L)'
;MLILGATLNCLDPILTIVAGLGVRDPFLTPLDKKDLADAAKAHFSRDFSDHLALVRAYEGWRDAERDLAGYEYCWKNFLSAQSMKAIDSLRKEFYSLLNDTGLVDSNITMYNSWSYDEHLLRAIICYGLYPGICSVLHNEKSFSLKTMEDGQVLLHSNSVNARDSRIPYPWLVFNEKIKVNCVFLRDSTAISDSVLLLFGGTISKGEVDGHLKMLGGYLEFFMNPTIAEMYRSLRRELDELIHTKLLNPRMDVHSYHELLSAIRLLISEDQCGGRFVFSHQILLPSKPCAGAPPPAPTSRVESGPGGDNAKSQLQTLLNRAGYATPTYKSLQLNNNQFRATVEFNGMQIMGRPCNNKKQAEKDAAAEALEWLLEGHRAGPDYIEQMSQFLKKSKKA
;
A
#
# COMPACT_ATOMS: atom_id res chain seq x y z
N MET A 1 -3.16 16.20 8.94
CA MET A 1 -2.93 16.72 7.57
C MET A 1 -2.53 18.20 7.57
N LEU A 2 -3.41 19.14 7.97
CA LEU A 2 -3.11 20.59 7.98
C LEU A 2 -1.81 20.95 8.71
N ILE A 3 -1.63 20.42 9.92
CA ILE A 3 -0.41 20.62 10.73
C ILE A 3 0.84 20.20 9.94
N LEU A 4 0.83 19.02 9.31
CA LEU A 4 1.97 18.56 8.49
C LEU A 4 2.16 19.43 7.24
N GLY A 5 1.08 19.90 6.61
CA GLY A 5 1.16 20.85 5.50
C GLY A 5 1.88 22.14 5.89
N ALA A 6 1.62 22.66 7.09
CA ALA A 6 2.34 23.81 7.64
C ALA A 6 3.80 23.46 8.00
N THR A 7 4.03 22.35 8.71
CA THR A 7 5.38 21.93 9.15
C THR A 7 6.32 21.60 7.99
N LEU A 8 5.78 21.06 6.89
CA LEU A 8 6.54 20.61 5.72
C LEU A 8 6.42 21.58 4.53
N ASN A 9 6.00 22.83 4.76
CA ASN A 9 5.97 23.89 3.74
C ASN A 9 5.20 23.53 2.45
N CYS A 10 4.06 22.85 2.60
CA CYS A 10 3.14 22.47 1.52
C CYS A 10 1.71 22.97 1.80
N LEU A 11 1.56 24.12 2.45
CA LEU A 11 0.30 24.50 3.08
C LEU A 11 -0.84 24.77 2.10
N ASP A 12 -0.59 25.49 1.01
CA ASP A 12 -1.60 25.90 0.03
C ASP A 12 -2.35 24.71 -0.61
N PRO A 13 -1.71 23.69 -1.20
CA PRO A 13 -2.42 22.54 -1.75
C PRO A 13 -3.11 21.71 -0.65
N ILE A 14 -2.49 21.58 0.52
CA ILE A 14 -3.07 20.82 1.65
C ILE A 14 -4.32 21.49 2.20
N LEU A 15 -4.38 22.83 2.23
CA LEU A 15 -5.60 23.57 2.55
C LEU A 15 -6.72 23.24 1.57
N THR A 16 -6.42 23.16 0.25
CA THR A 16 -7.43 22.75 -0.75
C THR A 16 -7.93 21.35 -0.49
N ILE A 17 -7.01 20.41 -0.26
CA ILE A 17 -7.36 19.00 -0.06
C ILE A 17 -8.26 18.87 1.17
N VAL A 18 -7.85 19.42 2.31
CA VAL A 18 -8.63 19.31 3.56
C VAL A 18 -9.99 20.01 3.44
N ALA A 19 -10.05 21.19 2.81
CA ALA A 19 -11.32 21.87 2.54
C ALA A 19 -12.22 21.06 1.60
N GLY A 20 -11.67 20.45 0.56
CA GLY A 20 -12.42 19.61 -0.37
C GLY A 20 -12.99 18.35 0.27
N LEU A 21 -12.29 17.74 1.22
CA LEU A 21 -12.80 16.60 1.98
C LEU A 21 -14.01 16.97 2.86
N GLY A 22 -14.11 18.22 3.30
CA GLY A 22 -15.23 18.73 4.09
C GLY A 22 -16.41 19.26 3.26
N VAL A 23 -16.30 19.30 1.93
CA VAL A 23 -17.30 19.87 1.02
C VAL A 23 -17.80 18.78 0.06
N ARG A 24 -19.01 18.96 -0.47
CA ARG A 24 -19.49 18.09 -1.56
C ARG A 24 -18.54 18.17 -2.74
N ASP A 25 -18.17 17.00 -3.27
CA ASP A 25 -17.34 16.83 -4.47
C ASP A 25 -17.67 17.88 -5.55
N PRO A 26 -16.71 18.73 -5.93
CA PRO A 26 -16.95 19.78 -6.91
C PRO A 26 -17.11 19.23 -8.33
N PHE A 27 -16.63 18.03 -8.64
CA PHE A 27 -16.76 17.45 -9.97
C PHE A 27 -18.18 16.91 -10.20
N LEU A 28 -18.86 17.49 -11.18
CA LEU A 28 -20.22 17.12 -11.57
C LEU A 28 -20.19 16.05 -12.66
N THR A 29 -21.11 15.09 -12.59
CA THR A 29 -21.29 14.08 -13.64
C THR A 29 -22.76 14.03 -14.08
N PRO A 30 -23.24 15.01 -14.88
CA PRO A 30 -24.59 14.99 -15.44
C PRO A 30 -24.80 13.75 -16.32
N LEU A 31 -25.92 13.06 -16.16
CA LEU A 31 -26.21 11.80 -16.86
C LEU A 31 -26.19 11.95 -18.39
N ASP A 32 -26.68 13.08 -18.90
CA ASP A 32 -26.76 13.43 -20.32
C ASP A 32 -25.42 13.87 -20.93
N LYS A 33 -24.46 14.27 -20.09
CA LYS A 33 -23.15 14.80 -20.52
C LYS A 33 -21.99 14.10 -19.84
N LYS A 34 -22.19 12.85 -19.45
CA LYS A 34 -21.21 12.07 -18.69
C LYS A 34 -19.85 12.03 -19.40
N ASP A 35 -19.82 11.69 -20.68
CA ASP A 35 -18.57 11.60 -21.45
C ASP A 35 -17.82 12.93 -21.53
N LEU A 36 -18.54 14.05 -21.65
CA LEU A 36 -17.94 15.39 -21.66
C LEU A 36 -17.39 15.77 -20.29
N ALA A 37 -18.13 15.47 -19.22
CA ALA A 37 -17.69 15.71 -17.84
C ALA A 37 -16.44 14.88 -17.51
N ASP A 38 -16.42 13.63 -17.96
CA ASP A 38 -15.28 12.74 -17.77
C ASP A 38 -14.05 13.23 -18.55
N ALA A 39 -14.24 13.66 -19.80
CA ALA A 39 -13.17 14.23 -20.60
C ALA A 39 -12.63 15.53 -19.97
N ALA A 40 -13.51 16.39 -19.44
CA ALA A 40 -13.09 17.58 -18.71
C ALA A 40 -12.28 17.20 -17.46
N LYS A 41 -12.79 16.25 -16.65
CA LYS A 41 -12.11 15.78 -15.44
C LYS A 41 -10.73 15.19 -15.73
N ALA A 42 -10.57 14.48 -16.85
CA ALA A 42 -9.30 13.89 -17.29
C ALA A 42 -8.14 14.89 -17.41
N HIS A 43 -8.43 16.19 -17.65
CA HIS A 43 -7.39 17.23 -17.68
C HIS A 43 -6.71 17.44 -16.32
N PHE A 44 -7.41 17.11 -15.22
CA PHE A 44 -6.91 17.21 -13.85
C PHE A 44 -6.33 15.88 -13.32
N SER A 45 -6.71 14.76 -13.94
CA SER A 45 -6.46 13.37 -13.52
C SER A 45 -5.02 12.86 -13.62
N ARG A 46 -4.02 13.74 -13.68
CA ARG A 46 -2.63 13.31 -13.76
C ARG A 46 -2.20 12.63 -12.45
N ASP A 47 -1.30 11.65 -12.57
CA ASP A 47 -0.57 11.06 -11.45
C ASP A 47 -1.44 10.27 -10.46
N PHE A 48 -2.56 9.71 -10.88
CA PHE A 48 -3.34 8.74 -10.09
C PHE A 48 -3.83 9.25 -8.72
N SER A 49 -4.29 10.50 -8.63
CA SER A 49 -4.74 11.12 -7.38
C SER A 49 -5.96 12.02 -7.55
N ASP A 50 -7.07 11.64 -6.92
CA ASP A 50 -8.28 12.47 -6.82
C ASP A 50 -8.01 13.78 -6.06
N HIS A 51 -7.21 13.71 -5.00
CA HIS A 51 -6.86 14.86 -4.16
C HIS A 51 -5.99 15.88 -4.92
N LEU A 52 -5.02 15.44 -5.72
CA LEU A 52 -4.24 16.35 -6.56
C LEU A 52 -5.04 16.87 -7.77
N ALA A 53 -5.97 16.08 -8.32
CA ALA A 53 -6.91 16.56 -9.33
C ALA A 53 -7.78 17.70 -8.79
N LEU A 54 -8.24 17.60 -7.54
CA LEU A 54 -8.95 18.69 -6.86
C LEU A 54 -8.07 19.93 -6.71
N VAL A 55 -6.81 19.80 -6.30
CA VAL A 55 -5.87 20.93 -6.18
C VAL A 55 -5.78 21.69 -7.50
N ARG A 56 -5.55 20.97 -8.61
CA ARG A 56 -5.42 21.57 -9.95
C ARG A 56 -6.71 22.26 -10.40
N ALA A 57 -7.86 21.65 -10.14
CA ALA A 57 -9.16 22.23 -10.48
C ALA A 57 -9.45 23.51 -9.68
N TYR A 58 -9.10 23.52 -8.39
CA TYR A 58 -9.24 24.70 -7.54
C TYR A 58 -8.27 25.81 -7.95
N GLU A 59 -7.01 25.50 -8.25
CA GLU A 59 -6.02 26.50 -8.69
C GLU A 59 -6.47 27.20 -9.97
N GLY A 60 -6.88 26.43 -10.98
CA GLY A 60 -7.40 27.02 -12.22
C GLY A 60 -8.69 27.82 -12.02
N TRP A 61 -9.58 27.37 -11.12
CA TRP A 61 -10.76 28.16 -10.75
C TRP A 61 -10.39 29.46 -10.03
N ARG A 62 -9.45 29.41 -9.08
CA ARG A 62 -8.97 30.57 -8.32
C ARG A 62 -8.38 31.63 -9.25
N ASP A 63 -7.60 31.22 -10.24
CA ASP A 63 -7.05 32.12 -11.24
C ASP A 63 -8.15 32.73 -12.13
N ALA A 64 -9.11 31.93 -12.59
CA ALA A 64 -10.24 32.46 -13.36
C ALA A 64 -11.15 33.39 -12.53
N GLU A 65 -11.35 33.13 -11.24
CA GLU A 65 -12.16 33.97 -10.35
C GLU A 65 -11.52 35.36 -10.15
N ARG A 66 -10.19 35.49 -10.21
CA ARG A 66 -9.50 36.80 -10.18
C ARG A 66 -9.91 37.69 -11.35
N ASP A 67 -10.21 37.08 -12.50
CA ASP A 67 -10.67 37.75 -13.71
C ASP A 67 -12.22 37.74 -13.84
N LEU A 68 -12.94 37.43 -12.75
CA LEU A 68 -14.40 37.30 -12.69
C LEU A 68 -14.98 36.25 -13.65
N ALA A 69 -14.15 35.33 -14.12
CA ALA A 69 -14.50 34.25 -15.05
C ALA A 69 -14.68 32.89 -14.36
N GLY A 70 -14.68 32.83 -13.03
CA GLY A 70 -14.74 31.55 -12.30
C GLY A 70 -16.04 30.76 -12.52
N TYR A 71 -17.17 31.43 -12.79
CA TYR A 71 -18.41 30.73 -13.20
C TYR A 71 -18.26 30.06 -14.56
N GLU A 72 -17.67 30.75 -15.54
CA GLU A 72 -17.41 30.21 -16.87
C GLU A 72 -16.40 29.06 -16.80
N TYR A 73 -15.36 29.19 -15.98
CA TYR A 73 -14.41 28.12 -15.70
C TYR A 73 -15.11 26.88 -15.13
N CYS A 74 -16.00 27.07 -14.15
CA CYS A 74 -16.77 25.97 -13.57
C CYS A 74 -17.65 25.29 -14.62
N TRP A 75 -18.35 26.07 -15.43
CA TRP A 75 -19.21 25.54 -16.50
C TRP A 75 -18.43 24.71 -17.52
N LYS A 76 -17.30 25.22 -18.00
CA LYS A 76 -16.44 24.53 -18.99
C LYS A 76 -15.88 23.21 -18.46
N ASN A 77 -15.54 23.16 -17.18
CA ASN A 77 -14.87 22.02 -16.56
C ASN A 77 -15.80 21.08 -15.78
N PHE A 78 -17.12 21.29 -15.87
CA PHE A 78 -18.12 20.52 -15.12
C PHE A 78 -17.88 20.54 -13.61
N LEU A 79 -17.61 21.74 -13.07
CA LEU A 79 -17.39 21.97 -11.65
C LEU A 79 -18.57 22.71 -11.01
N SER A 80 -18.83 22.42 -9.74
CA SER A 80 -19.80 23.15 -8.92
C SER A 80 -19.19 24.48 -8.43
N ALA A 81 -19.69 25.60 -8.95
CA ALA A 81 -19.29 26.93 -8.48
C ALA A 81 -19.59 27.14 -6.99
N GLN A 82 -20.66 26.54 -6.47
CA GLN A 82 -20.99 26.57 -5.04
C GLN A 82 -19.93 25.81 -4.23
N SER A 83 -19.52 24.62 -4.67
CA SER A 83 -18.50 23.82 -3.98
C SER A 83 -17.15 24.54 -4.01
N MET A 84 -16.76 25.15 -5.14
CA MET A 84 -15.50 25.90 -5.22
C MET A 84 -15.46 27.09 -4.26
N LYS A 85 -16.55 27.86 -4.17
CA LYS A 85 -16.67 28.96 -3.20
C LYS A 85 -16.65 28.47 -1.75
N ALA A 86 -17.29 27.34 -1.46
CA ALA A 86 -17.26 26.74 -0.13
C ALA A 86 -15.85 26.26 0.25
N ILE A 87 -15.13 25.63 -0.69
CA ILE A 87 -13.72 25.24 -0.51
C ILE A 87 -12.86 26.48 -0.24
N ASP A 88 -13.04 27.57 -1.00
CA ASP A 88 -12.31 28.82 -0.79
C ASP A 88 -12.56 29.44 0.59
N SER A 89 -13.80 29.43 1.07
CA SER A 89 -14.16 29.89 2.42
C SER A 89 -13.47 29.05 3.49
N LEU A 90 -13.59 27.72 3.41
CA LEU A 90 -12.98 26.82 4.40
C LEU A 90 -11.45 26.91 4.41
N ARG A 91 -10.82 27.12 3.25
CA ARG A 91 -9.37 27.37 3.19
C ARG A 91 -8.96 28.58 4.02
N LYS A 92 -9.72 29.68 3.93
CA LYS A 92 -9.47 30.90 4.73
C LYS A 92 -9.70 30.65 6.21
N GLU A 93 -10.74 29.90 6.57
CA GLU A 93 -11.03 29.53 7.96
C GLU A 93 -9.92 28.65 8.55
N PHE A 94 -9.49 27.60 7.85
CA PHE A 94 -8.38 26.74 8.30
C PHE A 94 -7.06 27.49 8.40
N TYR A 95 -6.78 28.41 7.47
CA TYR A 95 -5.60 29.26 7.57
C TYR A 95 -5.67 30.17 8.81
N SER A 96 -6.83 30.78 9.08
CA SER A 96 -7.03 31.60 10.28
C SER A 96 -6.77 30.79 11.55
N LEU A 97 -7.32 29.57 11.65
CA LEU A 97 -7.11 28.70 12.79
C LEU A 97 -5.63 28.32 12.97
N LEU A 98 -4.92 28.01 11.89
CA LEU A 98 -3.49 27.74 11.96
C LEU A 98 -2.70 28.98 12.42
N ASN A 99 -3.07 30.17 11.95
CA ASN A 99 -2.44 31.42 12.36
C ASN A 99 -2.69 31.71 13.85
N ASP A 100 -3.89 31.43 14.35
CA ASP A 100 -4.25 31.60 15.76
C ASP A 100 -3.45 30.67 16.68
N THR A 101 -3.09 29.47 16.21
CA THR A 101 -2.18 28.56 16.94
C THR A 101 -0.72 28.99 16.91
N GLY A 102 -0.36 29.96 16.06
CA GLY A 102 1.02 30.37 15.83
C GLY A 102 1.88 29.36 15.06
N LEU A 103 1.28 28.32 14.48
CA LEU A 103 1.97 27.36 13.61
C LEU A 103 2.34 27.97 12.25
N VAL A 104 1.56 28.96 11.82
CA VAL A 104 1.83 29.77 10.63
C VAL A 104 1.75 31.24 10.99
N ASP A 105 2.55 32.05 10.31
CA ASP A 105 2.50 33.49 10.39
C ASP A 105 1.62 34.06 9.26
N SER A 106 1.36 35.37 9.32
CA SER A 106 0.53 36.09 8.34
C SER A 106 1.05 36.05 6.91
N ASN A 107 2.32 35.66 6.70
CA ASN A 107 2.88 35.49 5.37
C ASN A 107 2.76 34.03 4.89
N ILE A 108 1.65 33.74 4.21
CA ILE A 108 1.36 32.40 3.67
C ILE A 108 2.46 31.88 2.72
N THR A 109 3.20 32.76 2.03
CA THR A 109 4.20 32.35 1.02
C THR A 109 5.38 31.57 1.63
N MET A 110 5.66 31.78 2.92
CA MET A 110 6.75 31.09 3.62
C MET A 110 6.48 29.59 3.84
N TYR A 111 5.22 29.17 3.83
CA TYR A 111 4.80 27.79 4.11
C TYR A 111 4.48 27.00 2.84
N ASN A 112 5.08 27.38 1.71
CA ASN A 112 4.75 26.85 0.39
C ASN A 112 5.95 26.50 -0.49
N SER A 113 7.15 26.45 0.09
CA SER A 113 8.40 26.15 -0.63
C SER A 113 8.38 24.82 -1.37
N TRP A 114 7.59 23.84 -0.90
CA TRP A 114 7.49 22.50 -1.50
C TRP A 114 6.06 22.16 -1.95
N SER A 115 5.21 23.17 -2.21
CA SER A 115 3.82 22.95 -2.63
C SER A 115 3.64 22.25 -3.98
N TYR A 116 4.70 22.16 -4.78
CA TYR A 116 4.69 21.42 -6.05
C TYR A 116 5.41 20.06 -5.98
N ASP A 117 5.90 19.66 -4.81
CA ASP A 117 6.50 18.34 -4.59
C ASP A 117 5.38 17.30 -4.40
N GLU A 118 4.93 16.70 -5.51
CA GLU A 118 3.79 15.77 -5.48
C GLU A 118 4.03 14.53 -4.60
N HIS A 119 5.28 14.06 -4.50
CA HIS A 119 5.61 12.92 -3.63
C HIS A 119 5.42 13.30 -2.16
N LEU A 120 5.86 14.50 -1.77
CA LEU A 120 5.63 15.02 -0.43
C LEU A 120 4.14 15.29 -0.16
N LEU A 121 3.39 15.79 -1.14
CA LEU A 121 1.94 15.96 -1.01
C LEU A 121 1.24 14.62 -0.76
N ARG A 122 1.57 13.58 -1.53
CA ARG A 122 1.07 12.20 -1.30
C ARG A 122 1.40 11.70 0.10
N ALA A 123 2.59 12.02 0.58
CA ALA A 123 3.02 11.64 1.92
C ALA A 123 2.17 12.31 3.02
N ILE A 124 1.90 13.61 2.88
CA ILE A 124 1.05 14.34 3.82
C ILE A 124 -0.41 13.85 3.74
N ILE A 125 -0.91 13.56 2.54
CA ILE A 125 -2.25 12.97 2.32
C ILE A 125 -2.31 11.59 3.01
N CYS A 126 -1.30 10.74 2.81
CA CYS A 126 -1.19 9.44 3.47
C CYS A 126 -1.28 9.57 4.98
N TYR A 127 -0.50 10.46 5.58
CA TYR A 127 -0.53 10.71 7.02
C TYR A 127 -1.91 11.17 7.52
N GLY A 128 -2.58 12.02 6.73
CA GLY A 128 -3.88 12.57 7.10
C GLY A 128 -5.04 11.60 6.98
N LEU A 129 -4.97 10.64 6.05
CA LEU A 129 -6.06 9.73 5.71
C LEU A 129 -5.84 8.30 6.21
N TYR A 130 -4.63 7.97 6.70
CA TYR A 130 -4.38 6.72 7.40
C TYR A 130 -5.34 6.58 8.61
N PRO A 131 -5.97 5.41 8.85
CA PRO A 131 -5.68 4.08 8.29
C PRO A 131 -6.43 3.70 7.01
N GLY A 132 -7.00 4.64 6.26
CA GLY A 132 -7.71 4.40 5.00
C GLY A 132 -6.79 3.93 3.87
N ILE A 133 -6.30 2.69 3.94
CA ILE A 133 -5.35 2.08 3.00
C ILE A 133 -6.00 0.93 2.23
N CYS A 134 -5.70 0.89 0.94
CA CYS A 134 -6.09 -0.16 0.02
C CYS A 134 -4.87 -0.71 -0.71
N SER A 135 -4.71 -2.04 -0.72
CA SER A 135 -3.69 -2.74 -1.50
C SER A 135 -4.10 -2.85 -2.96
N VAL A 136 -3.20 -2.49 -3.86
CA VAL A 136 -3.29 -2.77 -5.29
C VAL A 136 -2.60 -4.10 -5.56
N LEU A 137 -3.36 -5.09 -6.02
CA LEU A 137 -2.83 -6.41 -6.35
C LEU A 137 -2.84 -6.57 -7.86
N HIS A 138 -1.66 -6.60 -8.46
CA HIS A 138 -1.48 -6.77 -9.89
C HIS A 138 -1.58 -8.24 -10.31
N ASN A 139 -2.39 -8.50 -11.34
CA ASN A 139 -2.46 -9.76 -12.06
C ASN A 139 -1.94 -9.54 -13.50
N GLU A 140 -1.74 -10.61 -14.28
CA GLU A 140 -1.17 -10.53 -15.64
C GLU A 140 -1.89 -9.52 -16.57
N LYS A 141 -3.22 -9.39 -16.44
CA LYS A 141 -4.07 -8.58 -17.32
C LYS A 141 -4.95 -7.56 -16.61
N SER A 142 -4.93 -7.52 -15.28
CA SER A 142 -5.81 -6.65 -14.49
C SER A 142 -5.19 -6.36 -13.12
N PHE A 143 -5.84 -5.53 -12.33
CA PHE A 143 -5.52 -5.40 -10.91
C PHE A 143 -6.79 -5.61 -10.08
N SER A 144 -6.61 -5.95 -8.80
CA SER A 144 -7.69 -6.00 -7.82
C SER A 144 -7.34 -5.14 -6.62
N LEU A 145 -8.35 -4.49 -6.05
CA LEU A 145 -8.19 -3.61 -4.92
C LEU A 145 -8.72 -4.31 -3.67
N LYS A 146 -7.97 -4.25 -2.57
CA LYS A 146 -8.42 -4.81 -1.29
C LYS A 146 -8.18 -3.89 -0.12
N THR A 147 -9.11 -3.87 0.84
CA THR A 147 -8.95 -3.20 2.13
C THR A 147 -8.90 -4.25 3.24
N MET A 148 -8.42 -3.83 4.42
CA MET A 148 -8.36 -4.70 5.60
C MET A 148 -9.74 -5.19 6.04
N GLU A 149 -10.73 -4.29 6.00
CA GLU A 149 -12.05 -4.53 6.58
C GLU A 149 -13.01 -5.24 5.63
N ASP A 150 -12.97 -4.91 4.33
CA ASP A 150 -13.99 -5.37 3.37
C ASP A 150 -13.47 -6.43 2.40
N GLY A 151 -12.18 -6.74 2.42
CA GLY A 151 -11.57 -7.54 1.38
C GLY A 151 -11.63 -6.80 0.05
N GLN A 152 -12.24 -7.39 -0.98
CA GLN A 152 -12.25 -6.79 -2.32
C GLN A 152 -13.15 -5.55 -2.40
N VAL A 153 -12.57 -4.46 -2.91
CA VAL A 153 -13.26 -3.18 -3.15
C VAL A 153 -13.10 -2.73 -4.61
N LEU A 154 -13.87 -1.74 -5.01
CA LEU A 154 -13.80 -1.11 -6.34
C LEU A 154 -13.61 0.40 -6.20
N LEU A 155 -13.19 1.08 -7.27
CA LEU A 155 -13.19 2.55 -7.32
C LEU A 155 -14.55 3.05 -7.76
N HIS A 156 -15.04 4.10 -7.11
CA HIS A 156 -16.26 4.76 -7.54
C HIS A 156 -16.06 5.38 -8.93
N SER A 157 -17.10 5.35 -9.78
CA SER A 157 -16.99 5.81 -11.18
C SER A 157 -16.60 7.28 -11.37
N ASN A 158 -16.75 8.11 -10.33
CA ASN A 158 -16.30 9.50 -10.33
C ASN A 158 -14.81 9.65 -9.99
N SER A 159 -14.14 8.64 -9.43
CA SER A 159 -12.71 8.73 -9.15
C SER A 159 -11.91 8.81 -10.45
N VAL A 160 -10.87 9.63 -10.47
CA VAL A 160 -9.95 9.75 -11.61
C VAL A 160 -9.26 8.43 -11.92
N ASN A 161 -9.04 7.61 -10.90
CA ASN A 161 -8.37 6.31 -10.99
C ASN A 161 -9.29 5.19 -11.52
N ALA A 162 -10.61 5.42 -11.59
CA ALA A 162 -11.57 4.37 -11.93
C ALA A 162 -11.48 3.88 -13.38
N ARG A 163 -10.80 4.64 -14.24
CA ARG A 163 -10.68 4.35 -15.69
C ARG A 163 -9.30 3.86 -16.09
N ASP A 164 -8.33 3.96 -15.19
CA ASP A 164 -6.99 3.49 -15.47
C ASP A 164 -6.97 1.98 -15.56
N SER A 165 -6.47 1.46 -16.67
CA SER A 165 -6.28 0.02 -16.86
C SER A 165 -5.22 -0.58 -15.92
N ARG A 166 -4.38 0.28 -15.34
CA ARG A 166 -3.31 -0.09 -14.41
C ARG A 166 -2.96 1.11 -13.53
N ILE A 167 -2.85 0.88 -12.23
CA ILE A 167 -2.34 1.85 -11.26
C ILE A 167 -0.91 1.43 -10.91
N PRO A 168 0.14 2.16 -11.30
CA PRO A 168 1.54 1.75 -11.12
C PRO A 168 2.04 2.02 -9.69
N TYR A 169 1.24 1.67 -8.68
CA TYR A 169 1.53 1.85 -7.27
C TYR A 169 0.99 0.67 -6.47
N PRO A 170 1.68 0.23 -5.40
CA PRO A 170 1.24 -0.88 -4.55
C PRO A 170 0.04 -0.53 -3.66
N TRP A 171 -0.20 0.76 -3.42
CA TRP A 171 -1.19 1.21 -2.45
C TRP A 171 -2.00 2.39 -2.97
N LEU A 172 -3.25 2.46 -2.53
CA LEU A 172 -4.08 3.65 -2.56
C LEU A 172 -4.40 4.06 -1.12
N VAL A 173 -4.34 5.36 -0.83
CA VAL A 173 -4.95 5.94 0.37
C VAL A 173 -6.29 6.58 -0.02
N PHE A 174 -7.30 6.48 0.84
CA PHE A 174 -8.65 7.01 0.62
C PHE A 174 -9.24 7.60 1.90
N ASN A 175 -10.20 8.52 1.76
CA ASN A 175 -10.94 9.12 2.88
C ASN A 175 -12.26 8.38 3.14
N GLU A 176 -13.12 8.25 2.12
CA GLU A 176 -14.44 7.64 2.26
C GLU A 176 -14.65 6.40 1.38
N LYS A 177 -15.41 5.45 1.91
CA LYS A 177 -15.95 4.32 1.15
C LYS A 177 -17.47 4.25 1.32
N ILE A 178 -18.15 3.83 0.26
CA ILE A 178 -19.61 3.64 0.26
C ILE A 178 -19.95 2.21 -0.11
N LYS A 179 -20.98 1.66 0.55
CA LYS A 179 -21.48 0.32 0.26
C LYS A 179 -22.89 0.42 -0.31
N VAL A 180 -23.05 -0.07 -1.53
CA VAL A 180 -24.36 -0.24 -2.17
C VAL A 180 -24.54 -1.73 -2.47
N ASN A 181 -24.11 -2.17 -3.65
CA ASN A 181 -24.03 -3.59 -4.02
C ASN A 181 -22.63 -4.17 -3.80
N CYS A 182 -21.61 -3.32 -3.93
CA CYS A 182 -20.21 -3.57 -3.61
C CYS A 182 -19.68 -2.40 -2.79
N VAL A 183 -18.49 -2.55 -2.21
CA VAL A 183 -17.80 -1.45 -1.53
C VAL A 183 -16.99 -0.67 -2.56
N PHE A 184 -17.23 0.64 -2.62
CA PHE A 184 -16.55 1.56 -3.53
C PHE A 184 -15.77 2.61 -2.73
N LEU A 185 -14.50 2.79 -3.05
CA LEU A 185 -13.71 3.93 -2.57
C LEU A 185 -14.15 5.17 -3.36
N ARG A 186 -14.58 6.23 -2.66
CA ARG A 186 -15.09 7.45 -3.32
C ARG A 186 -13.99 8.26 -3.96
N ASP A 187 -12.88 8.36 -3.24
CA ASP A 187 -11.68 9.12 -3.57
C ASP A 187 -10.45 8.23 -3.30
N SER A 188 -9.36 8.51 -4.00
CA SER A 188 -8.12 7.75 -3.83
C SER A 188 -6.88 8.54 -4.23
N THR A 189 -5.75 8.19 -3.66
CA THR A 189 -4.44 8.67 -4.08
C THR A 189 -3.43 7.55 -4.02
N ALA A 190 -2.74 7.33 -5.14
CA ALA A 190 -1.74 6.29 -5.23
C ALA A 190 -0.48 6.68 -4.44
N ILE A 191 0.06 5.74 -3.65
CA ILE A 191 1.23 5.97 -2.80
C ILE A 191 2.20 4.79 -2.88
N SER A 192 3.48 5.07 -2.62
CA SER A 192 4.55 4.07 -2.64
C SER A 192 4.74 3.40 -1.28
N ASP A 193 5.60 2.37 -1.22
CA ASP A 193 5.97 1.74 0.05
C ASP A 193 6.70 2.71 0.97
N SER A 194 7.61 3.53 0.43
CA SER A 194 8.38 4.51 1.22
C SER A 194 7.47 5.53 1.87
N VAL A 195 6.47 6.01 1.13
CA VAL A 195 5.44 6.91 1.66
C VAL A 195 4.67 6.24 2.79
N LEU A 196 4.18 5.01 2.58
CA LEU A 196 3.41 4.30 3.59
C LEU A 196 4.25 3.96 4.84
N LEU A 197 5.52 3.58 4.67
CA LEU A 197 6.44 3.29 5.78
C LEU A 197 6.71 4.54 6.63
N LEU A 198 6.99 5.68 6.01
CA LEU A 198 7.32 6.92 6.74
C LEU A 198 6.09 7.64 7.30
N PHE A 199 4.98 7.67 6.55
CA PHE A 199 3.81 8.49 6.86
C PHE A 199 2.54 7.69 7.19
N GLY A 200 2.60 6.35 7.20
CA GLY A 200 1.49 5.49 7.62
C GLY A 200 1.33 5.43 9.14
N GLY A 201 0.95 4.28 9.68
CA GLY A 201 0.79 4.06 11.12
C GLY A 201 2.04 3.53 11.82
N THR A 202 1.90 3.21 13.11
CA THR A 202 3.01 2.71 13.93
C THR A 202 3.66 1.45 13.35
N ILE A 203 4.98 1.47 13.22
CA ILE A 203 5.79 0.34 12.78
C ILE A 203 6.17 -0.53 13.99
N SER A 204 5.88 -1.83 13.93
CA SER A 204 6.42 -2.83 14.84
C SER A 204 7.44 -3.75 14.14
N LYS A 205 8.35 -4.34 14.91
CA LYS A 205 9.26 -5.38 14.38
C LYS A 205 8.46 -6.66 14.16
N GLY A 206 8.73 -7.32 13.04
CA GLY A 206 8.22 -8.65 12.76
C GLY A 206 9.07 -9.74 13.42
N GLU A 207 8.91 -10.96 12.91
CA GLU A 207 9.52 -12.17 13.48
C GLU A 207 11.00 -12.34 13.12
N VAL A 208 11.45 -11.68 12.05
CA VAL A 208 12.82 -11.77 11.54
C VAL A 208 13.40 -10.37 11.34
N ASP A 209 14.73 -10.28 11.32
CA ASP A 209 15.41 -9.02 11.02
C ASP A 209 15.01 -8.52 9.62
N GLY A 210 14.74 -7.21 9.51
CA GLY A 210 14.28 -6.63 8.26
C GLY A 210 12.78 -6.78 7.98
N HIS A 211 12.02 -7.46 8.85
CA HIS A 211 10.56 -7.53 8.77
C HIS A 211 9.92 -6.41 9.60
N LEU A 212 9.14 -5.56 8.94
CA LEU A 212 8.34 -4.49 9.56
C LEU A 212 6.85 -4.79 9.40
N LYS A 213 6.07 -4.54 10.45
CA LYS A 213 4.61 -4.74 10.48
C LYS A 213 3.88 -3.43 10.77
N MET A 214 2.69 -3.26 10.20
CA MET A 214 1.70 -2.24 10.59
C MET A 214 0.32 -2.87 10.71
N LEU A 215 -0.64 -2.18 11.36
CA LEU A 215 -2.02 -2.64 11.55
C LEU A 215 -2.12 -4.08 12.11
N GLY A 216 -1.34 -4.35 13.17
CA GLY A 216 -1.34 -5.67 13.80
C GLY A 216 -0.82 -6.80 12.91
N GLY A 217 -0.04 -6.48 11.87
CA GLY A 217 0.49 -7.46 10.91
C GLY A 217 -0.39 -7.67 9.68
N TYR A 218 -1.40 -6.83 9.45
CA TYR A 218 -2.11 -6.83 8.17
C TYR A 218 -1.21 -6.33 7.03
N LEU A 219 -0.39 -5.32 7.30
CA LEU A 219 0.64 -4.85 6.37
C LEU A 219 1.99 -5.36 6.84
N GLU A 220 2.65 -6.13 5.99
CA GLU A 220 3.95 -6.74 6.24
C GLU A 220 4.92 -6.30 5.14
N PHE A 221 6.06 -5.77 5.56
CA PHE A 221 7.12 -5.28 4.69
C PHE A 221 8.41 -6.02 5.01
N PHE A 222 9.05 -6.57 3.98
CA PHE A 222 10.29 -7.31 4.14
C PHE A 222 11.40 -6.64 3.33
N MET A 223 12.51 -6.38 3.99
CA MET A 223 13.64 -5.67 3.40
C MET A 223 14.94 -6.07 4.10
N ASN A 224 16.07 -5.55 3.61
CA ASN A 224 17.34 -5.73 4.30
C ASN A 224 17.25 -5.10 5.72
N PRO A 225 17.79 -5.75 6.78
CA PRO A 225 17.77 -5.21 8.14
C PRO A 225 18.27 -3.76 8.26
N THR A 226 19.30 -3.39 7.48
CA THR A 226 19.83 -2.01 7.46
C THR A 226 18.83 -1.00 6.91
N ILE A 227 18.04 -1.39 5.90
CA ILE A 227 16.99 -0.55 5.30
C ILE A 227 15.82 -0.44 6.28
N ALA A 228 15.43 -1.53 6.92
CA ALA A 228 14.37 -1.51 7.93
C ALA A 228 14.70 -0.58 9.09
N GLU A 229 15.95 -0.60 9.58
CA GLU A 229 16.38 0.29 10.64
C GLU A 229 16.48 1.75 10.17
N MET A 230 16.89 1.99 8.92
CA MET A 230 16.87 3.33 8.31
C MET A 230 15.44 3.92 8.32
N TYR A 231 14.43 3.20 7.82
CA TYR A 231 13.03 3.66 7.84
C TYR A 231 12.53 3.93 9.26
N ARG A 232 12.89 3.07 10.22
CA ARG A 232 12.53 3.26 11.63
C ARG A 232 13.18 4.50 12.23
N SER A 233 14.46 4.74 11.95
CA SER A 233 15.17 5.93 12.45
C SER A 233 14.58 7.21 11.86
N LEU A 234 14.44 7.26 10.52
CA LEU A 234 13.87 8.41 9.82
C LEU A 234 12.46 8.73 10.31
N ARG A 235 11.63 7.69 10.51
CA ARG A 235 10.28 7.88 11.05
C ARG A 235 10.30 8.44 12.47
N ARG A 236 11.15 7.91 13.35
CA ARG A 236 11.29 8.43 14.72
C ARG A 236 11.71 9.90 14.71
N GLU A 237 12.71 10.24 13.90
CA GLU A 237 13.20 11.61 13.79
C GLU A 237 12.14 12.56 13.20
N LEU A 238 11.33 12.09 12.24
CA LEU A 238 10.19 12.84 11.71
C LEU A 238 9.11 13.07 12.79
N ASP A 239 8.77 12.03 13.56
CA ASP A 239 7.81 12.14 14.66
C ASP A 239 8.32 13.10 15.75
N GLU A 240 9.62 13.07 16.07
CA GLU A 240 10.28 14.01 16.99
C GLU A 240 10.25 15.45 16.46
N LEU A 241 10.51 15.67 15.17
CA LEU A 241 10.36 16.97 14.53
C LEU A 241 8.93 17.50 14.66
N ILE A 242 7.93 16.69 14.31
CA ILE A 242 6.51 17.08 14.38
C ILE A 242 6.13 17.43 15.82
N HIS A 243 6.52 16.59 16.78
CA HIS A 243 6.26 16.82 18.20
C HIS A 243 6.92 18.11 18.70
N THR A 244 8.19 18.33 18.35
CA THR A 244 8.93 19.53 18.78
C THR A 244 8.34 20.80 18.17
N LYS A 245 7.93 20.76 16.90
CA LYS A 245 7.24 21.86 16.22
C LYS A 245 5.87 22.16 16.84
N LEU A 246 5.15 21.15 17.31
CA LEU A 246 3.87 21.35 18.01
C LEU A 246 4.05 21.98 19.39
N LEU A 247 5.10 21.61 20.12
CA LEU A 247 5.45 22.26 21.40
C LEU A 247 5.97 23.69 21.21
N ASN A 248 6.65 23.96 20.09
CA ASN A 248 7.21 25.27 19.76
C ASN A 248 6.74 25.71 18.36
N PRO A 249 5.50 26.23 18.20
CA PRO A 249 4.91 26.52 16.89
C PRO A 249 5.76 27.45 16.00
N ARG A 250 6.45 28.42 16.61
CA ARG A 250 7.34 29.37 15.92
C ARG A 250 8.76 28.85 15.67
N MET A 251 9.05 27.61 16.04
CA MET A 251 10.36 27.00 15.79
C MET A 251 10.63 26.93 14.30
N ASP A 252 11.80 27.39 13.88
CA ASP A 252 12.28 27.21 12.53
C ASP A 252 12.70 25.75 12.29
N VAL A 253 12.34 25.21 11.13
CA VAL A 253 12.61 23.83 10.73
C VAL A 253 13.93 23.69 9.97
N HIS A 254 14.69 24.76 9.76
CA HIS A 254 15.98 24.71 9.04
C HIS A 254 17.00 23.75 9.67
N SER A 255 17.01 23.57 11.00
CA SER A 255 17.88 22.59 11.67
C SER A 255 17.57 21.13 11.27
N TYR A 256 16.38 20.86 10.73
CA TYR A 256 15.95 19.56 10.25
C TYR A 256 16.02 19.44 8.72
N HIS A 257 16.68 20.38 8.04
CA HIS A 257 16.76 20.39 6.58
C HIS A 257 17.36 19.11 6.00
N GLU A 258 18.38 18.54 6.64
CA GLU A 258 19.00 17.28 6.20
C GLU A 258 18.02 16.10 6.28
N LEU A 259 17.29 15.98 7.40
CA LEU A 259 16.26 14.97 7.59
C LEU A 259 15.15 15.11 6.53
N LEU A 260 14.63 16.32 6.35
CA LEU A 260 13.58 16.60 5.36
C LEU A 260 14.05 16.33 3.94
N SER A 261 15.30 16.65 3.62
CA SER A 261 15.90 16.35 2.32
C SER A 261 16.07 14.86 2.10
N ALA A 262 16.52 14.11 3.13
CA ALA A 262 16.65 12.66 3.07
C ALA A 262 15.30 11.98 2.86
N ILE A 263 14.26 12.42 3.60
CA ILE A 263 12.90 11.91 3.44
C ILE A 263 12.38 12.18 2.03
N ARG A 264 12.51 13.43 1.55
CA ARG A 264 12.05 13.83 0.20
C ARG A 264 12.76 13.04 -0.90
N LEU A 265 14.07 12.87 -0.80
CA LEU A 265 14.85 12.07 -1.74
C LEU A 265 14.40 10.60 -1.73
N LEU A 266 14.18 10.04 -0.54
CA LEU A 266 13.78 8.64 -0.39
C LEU A 266 12.39 8.37 -1.01
N ILE A 267 11.42 9.28 -0.82
CA ILE A 267 10.07 9.12 -1.39
C ILE A 267 10.01 9.45 -2.89
N SER A 268 10.88 10.33 -3.41
CA SER A 268 10.92 10.66 -4.83
C SER A 268 11.61 9.59 -5.68
N GLU A 269 12.64 8.94 -5.14
CA GLU A 269 13.40 7.88 -5.83
C GLU A 269 12.73 6.49 -5.75
N ASP A 270 11.62 6.38 -5.01
CA ASP A 270 10.84 5.15 -4.93
C ASP A 270 10.18 4.83 -6.28
N GLN A 271 10.55 3.67 -6.84
CA GLN A 271 10.05 3.19 -8.13
C GLN A 271 8.57 2.77 -8.08
N CYS A 272 7.90 2.89 -6.93
CA CYS A 272 6.47 2.61 -6.76
C CYS A 272 6.07 1.18 -7.16
N GLY A 273 7.03 0.25 -7.15
CA GLY A 273 6.83 -1.13 -7.60
C GLY A 273 6.36 -2.10 -6.50
N GLY A 274 6.09 -1.63 -5.28
CA GLY A 274 5.77 -2.51 -4.15
C GLY A 274 6.96 -3.36 -3.69
N ARG A 275 8.17 -2.79 -3.75
CA ARG A 275 9.46 -3.46 -3.49
C ARG A 275 9.47 -4.30 -2.22
N PHE A 276 8.83 -3.81 -1.16
CA PHE A 276 8.90 -4.44 0.17
C PHE A 276 7.71 -5.34 0.44
N VAL A 277 6.73 -5.36 -0.46
CA VAL A 277 5.55 -6.20 -0.40
C VAL A 277 5.84 -7.46 -1.21
N PHE A 278 6.01 -8.60 -0.54
CA PHE A 278 6.42 -9.87 -1.18
C PHE A 278 5.44 -10.40 -2.25
N SER A 279 4.33 -9.73 -2.49
CA SER A 279 3.37 -10.01 -3.56
C SER A 279 3.72 -9.35 -4.92
N HIS A 280 4.78 -8.55 -5.02
CA HIS A 280 5.14 -7.78 -6.23
C HIS A 280 6.46 -8.22 -6.89
N GLN A 281 6.66 -9.52 -7.12
CA GLN A 281 7.74 -9.92 -8.03
C GLN A 281 7.37 -9.60 -9.48
N ILE A 282 8.08 -8.62 -10.03
CA ILE A 282 8.27 -8.39 -11.45
C ILE A 282 8.68 -9.72 -12.11
N LEU A 283 7.87 -10.18 -13.07
CA LEU A 283 8.15 -11.33 -13.92
C LEU A 283 9.50 -11.13 -14.64
N LEU A 284 10.56 -11.74 -14.14
CA LEU A 284 11.74 -12.04 -14.93
C LEU A 284 11.51 -13.40 -15.62
N PRO A 285 11.79 -13.52 -16.93
CA PRO A 285 11.49 -14.72 -17.69
C PRO A 285 12.31 -15.92 -17.20
N SER A 286 11.60 -17.00 -16.89
CA SER A 286 12.13 -18.24 -16.35
C SER A 286 12.96 -19.04 -17.36
N LYS A 287 14.00 -19.72 -16.86
CA LYS A 287 14.50 -20.96 -17.45
C LYS A 287 14.26 -22.11 -16.46
N PRO A 288 13.76 -23.28 -16.90
CA PRO A 288 13.46 -24.39 -16.00
C PRO A 288 14.70 -25.26 -15.76
N CYS A 289 14.94 -25.67 -14.51
CA CYS A 289 15.92 -26.72 -14.20
C CYS A 289 15.29 -27.83 -13.35
N ALA A 290 15.64 -29.05 -13.72
CA ALA A 290 15.01 -30.31 -13.35
C ALA A 290 15.25 -30.74 -11.89
N GLY A 291 14.35 -31.61 -11.41
CA GLY A 291 14.15 -31.96 -10.00
C GLY A 291 15.20 -32.87 -9.33
N ALA A 292 15.06 -32.95 -8.01
CA ALA A 292 15.78 -33.87 -7.11
C ALA A 292 14.89 -34.26 -5.90
N PRO A 293 15.15 -35.40 -5.24
CA PRO A 293 14.18 -36.15 -4.42
C PRO A 293 14.15 -35.77 -2.92
N PRO A 294 13.10 -36.14 -2.15
CA PRO A 294 12.92 -35.71 -0.75
C PRO A 294 13.61 -36.63 0.30
N PRO A 295 14.11 -36.08 1.43
CA PRO A 295 14.54 -36.85 2.59
C PRO A 295 13.44 -37.08 3.66
N ALA A 296 13.71 -38.02 4.56
CA ALA A 296 12.80 -38.71 5.50
C ALA A 296 12.53 -37.94 6.84
N PRO A 297 11.54 -38.37 7.66
CA PRO A 297 10.85 -37.49 8.61
C PRO A 297 11.38 -37.56 10.06
N THR A 298 11.29 -36.44 10.78
CA THR A 298 11.36 -36.37 12.26
C THR A 298 10.08 -35.76 12.85
N SER A 299 9.80 -36.15 14.09
CA SER A 299 8.49 -36.17 14.78
C SER A 299 7.88 -34.81 15.17
N ARG A 300 6.55 -34.71 15.04
CA ARG A 300 5.67 -33.58 15.41
C ARG A 300 5.41 -33.49 16.91
N VAL A 301 5.21 -32.27 17.41
CA VAL A 301 4.53 -31.96 18.68
C VAL A 301 3.08 -31.59 18.38
N GLU A 302 2.16 -32.09 19.21
CA GLU A 302 0.72 -32.12 18.98
C GLU A 302 -0.02 -30.79 19.15
N SER A 303 -1.01 -30.65 18.26
CA SER A 303 -2.14 -29.74 18.12
C SER A 303 -2.89 -29.29 19.39
N GLY A 304 -3.33 -28.03 19.39
CA GLY A 304 -4.48 -27.53 20.16
C GLY A 304 -5.76 -27.43 19.31
N PRO A 305 -6.96 -27.38 19.92
CA PRO A 305 -8.24 -27.53 19.23
C PRO A 305 -8.84 -26.17 18.85
N GLY A 306 -9.00 -25.91 17.56
CA GLY A 306 -9.69 -24.73 17.05
C GLY A 306 -9.70 -24.77 15.53
N GLY A 307 -10.88 -24.83 14.94
CA GLY A 307 -11.07 -25.14 13.53
C GLY A 307 -10.54 -24.06 12.60
N ASP A 308 -9.31 -24.22 12.14
CA ASP A 308 -8.81 -23.59 10.92
C ASP A 308 -8.38 -24.67 9.93
N ASN A 309 -8.84 -24.55 8.69
CA ASN A 309 -8.63 -25.53 7.65
C ASN A 309 -7.28 -25.22 6.99
N ALA A 310 -6.22 -26.00 7.26
CA ALA A 310 -4.90 -25.82 6.66
C ALA A 310 -4.94 -25.60 5.13
N LYS A 311 -5.93 -26.19 4.44
CA LYS A 311 -6.19 -25.93 3.01
C LYS A 311 -6.55 -24.47 2.70
N SER A 312 -7.41 -23.83 3.50
CA SER A 312 -7.79 -22.42 3.30
C SER A 312 -6.69 -21.47 3.72
N GLN A 313 -5.91 -21.81 4.74
CA GLN A 313 -4.73 -21.04 5.13
C GLN A 313 -3.66 -21.10 4.02
N LEU A 314 -3.33 -22.29 3.52
CA LEU A 314 -2.39 -22.46 2.41
C LEU A 314 -2.90 -21.77 1.13
N GLN A 315 -4.18 -21.92 0.79
CA GLN A 315 -4.75 -21.22 -0.37
C GLN A 315 -4.71 -19.70 -0.21
N THR A 316 -5.03 -19.18 0.97
CA THR A 316 -4.92 -17.75 1.27
C THR A 316 -3.49 -17.27 1.16
N LEU A 317 -2.53 -18.02 1.71
CA LEU A 317 -1.11 -17.69 1.69
C LEU A 317 -0.56 -17.72 0.25
N LEU A 318 -0.87 -18.76 -0.52
CA LEU A 318 -0.46 -18.88 -1.92
C LEU A 318 -1.10 -17.80 -2.79
N ASN A 319 -2.39 -17.52 -2.60
CA ASN A 319 -3.08 -16.43 -3.31
C ASN A 319 -2.52 -15.05 -2.93
N ARG A 320 -2.12 -14.85 -1.67
CA ARG A 320 -1.45 -13.62 -1.22
C ARG A 320 -0.04 -13.51 -1.81
N ALA A 321 0.65 -14.63 -1.97
CA ALA A 321 1.97 -14.73 -2.60
C ALA A 321 1.92 -14.74 -4.13
N GLY A 322 0.74 -14.58 -4.76
CA GLY A 322 0.59 -14.54 -6.22
C GLY A 322 0.70 -15.89 -6.93
N TYR A 323 0.71 -17.00 -6.19
CA TYR A 323 0.77 -18.34 -6.78
C TYR A 323 -0.61 -18.85 -7.20
N ALA A 324 -0.63 -19.72 -8.21
CA ALA A 324 -1.83 -20.45 -8.60
C ALA A 324 -2.37 -21.28 -7.42
N THR A 325 -3.70 -21.46 -7.39
CA THR A 325 -4.35 -22.21 -6.33
C THR A 325 -3.77 -23.62 -6.20
N PRO A 326 -3.49 -24.09 -4.97
CA PRO A 326 -2.86 -25.39 -4.75
C PRO A 326 -3.76 -26.53 -5.25
N THR A 327 -3.18 -27.45 -6.02
CA THR A 327 -3.87 -28.64 -6.53
C THR A 327 -3.53 -29.85 -5.67
N TYR A 328 -4.48 -30.77 -5.50
CA TYR A 328 -4.31 -31.93 -4.62
C TYR A 328 -4.50 -33.24 -5.40
N LYS A 329 -3.50 -34.11 -5.33
CA LYS A 329 -3.54 -35.46 -5.89
C LYS A 329 -3.58 -36.46 -4.74
N SER A 330 -4.69 -37.19 -4.62
CA SER A 330 -4.93 -38.13 -3.53
C SER A 330 -4.87 -39.56 -4.04
N LEU A 331 -4.03 -40.38 -3.42
CA LEU A 331 -3.83 -41.80 -3.72
C LEU A 331 -4.34 -42.66 -2.57
N GLN A 332 -5.05 -43.74 -2.89
CA GLN A 332 -5.47 -44.74 -1.91
C GLN A 332 -4.39 -45.82 -1.80
N LEU A 333 -3.93 -46.08 -0.57
CA LEU A 333 -2.92 -47.09 -0.24
C LEU A 333 -3.59 -48.43 0.10
N ASN A 334 -2.79 -49.50 0.03
CA ASN A 334 -3.23 -50.90 0.23
C ASN A 334 -3.86 -51.16 1.62
N ASN A 335 -3.66 -50.26 2.59
CA ASN A 335 -4.09 -50.40 3.98
C ASN A 335 -5.37 -49.59 4.30
N ASN A 336 -6.22 -49.28 3.30
CA ASN A 336 -7.37 -48.37 3.42
C ASN A 336 -7.04 -46.96 3.92
N GLN A 337 -5.78 -46.53 3.78
CA GLN A 337 -5.35 -45.16 4.07
C GLN A 337 -5.22 -44.35 2.77
N PHE A 338 -5.37 -43.04 2.87
CA PHE A 338 -5.22 -42.08 1.77
C PHE A 338 -3.97 -41.23 2.01
N ARG A 339 -3.24 -40.95 0.95
CA ARG A 339 -2.11 -40.02 0.98
C ARG A 339 -2.32 -38.97 -0.09
N ALA A 340 -2.19 -37.70 0.27
CA ALA A 340 -2.34 -36.60 -0.67
C ALA A 340 -1.00 -35.91 -0.90
N THR A 341 -0.82 -35.42 -2.11
CA THR A 341 0.28 -34.52 -2.48
C THR A 341 -0.34 -33.20 -2.92
N VAL A 342 0.14 -32.11 -2.34
CA VAL A 342 -0.23 -30.75 -2.75
C VAL A 342 0.82 -30.23 -3.73
N GLU A 343 0.36 -29.64 -4.83
CA GLU A 343 1.19 -29.13 -5.90
C GLU A 343 0.89 -27.64 -6.13
N PHE A 344 1.91 -26.81 -5.98
CA PHE A 344 1.87 -25.36 -6.22
C PHE A 344 3.25 -24.88 -6.68
N ASN A 345 3.29 -23.94 -7.63
CA ASN A 345 4.53 -23.32 -8.11
C ASN A 345 5.67 -24.32 -8.48
N GLY A 346 5.34 -25.46 -9.08
CA GLY A 346 6.31 -26.52 -9.42
C GLY A 346 6.83 -27.32 -8.23
N MET A 347 6.43 -26.99 -7.01
CA MET A 347 6.70 -27.76 -5.80
C MET A 347 5.61 -28.80 -5.57
N GLN A 348 6.02 -29.99 -5.12
CA GLN A 348 5.12 -31.06 -4.72
C GLN A 348 5.46 -31.49 -3.30
N ILE A 349 4.54 -31.27 -2.37
CA ILE A 349 4.72 -31.60 -0.96
C ILE A 349 3.72 -32.71 -0.60
N MET A 350 4.24 -33.81 -0.10
CA MET A 350 3.46 -35.01 0.19
C MET A 350 3.13 -35.08 1.68
N GLY A 351 1.84 -35.20 1.99
CA GLY A 351 1.36 -35.40 3.35
C GLY A 351 1.53 -36.83 3.86
N ARG A 352 1.21 -37.02 5.13
CA ARG A 352 1.23 -38.33 5.79
C ARG A 352 -0.01 -39.16 5.41
N PRO A 353 0.08 -40.50 5.43
CA PRO A 353 -1.09 -41.36 5.25
C PRO A 353 -2.15 -41.10 6.33
N CYS A 354 -3.39 -40.88 5.91
CA CYS A 354 -4.53 -40.59 6.77
C CYS A 354 -5.70 -41.54 6.49
N ASN A 355 -6.64 -41.67 7.43
CA ASN A 355 -7.76 -42.61 7.30
C ASN A 355 -8.85 -42.17 6.31
N ASN A 356 -8.82 -40.93 5.82
CA ASN A 356 -9.76 -40.45 4.81
C ASN A 356 -9.11 -39.43 3.87
N LYS A 357 -9.66 -39.30 2.66
CA LYS A 357 -9.14 -38.42 1.60
C LYS A 357 -9.06 -36.94 2.03
N LYS A 358 -10.08 -36.43 2.74
CA LYS A 358 -10.13 -35.02 3.17
C LYS A 358 -9.02 -34.69 4.18
N GLN A 359 -8.76 -35.60 5.11
CA GLN A 359 -7.71 -35.46 6.13
C GLN A 359 -6.32 -35.56 5.50
N ALA A 360 -6.14 -36.46 4.53
CA ALA A 360 -4.90 -36.57 3.78
C ALA A 360 -4.55 -35.25 3.06
N GLU A 361 -5.54 -34.61 2.43
CA GLU A 361 -5.36 -33.31 1.78
C GLU A 361 -5.12 -32.17 2.77
N LYS A 362 -5.78 -32.20 3.94
CA LYS A 362 -5.54 -31.23 5.01
C LYS A 362 -4.13 -31.37 5.60
N ASP A 363 -3.65 -32.59 5.77
CA ASP A 363 -2.30 -32.88 6.27
C ASP A 363 -1.22 -32.46 5.26
N ALA A 364 -1.41 -32.76 3.97
CA ALA A 364 -0.53 -32.27 2.91
C ALA A 364 -0.46 -30.73 2.87
N ALA A 365 -1.58 -30.05 3.14
CA ALA A 365 -1.60 -28.59 3.23
C ALA A 365 -0.85 -28.07 4.47
N ALA A 366 -0.93 -28.78 5.61
CA ALA A 366 -0.23 -28.42 6.83
C ALA A 366 1.30 -28.60 6.69
N GLU A 367 1.75 -29.72 6.11
CA GLU A 367 3.18 -29.95 5.81
C GLU A 367 3.72 -28.89 4.85
N ALA A 368 2.92 -28.46 3.86
CA ALA A 368 3.31 -27.37 2.97
C ALA A 368 3.41 -26.01 3.68
N LEU A 369 2.53 -25.73 4.64
CA LEU A 369 2.60 -24.52 5.46
C LEU A 369 3.84 -24.55 6.37
N GLU A 370 4.10 -25.66 7.06
CA GLU A 370 5.30 -25.83 7.88
C GLU A 370 6.57 -25.65 7.04
N TRP A 371 6.64 -26.27 5.85
CA TRP A 371 7.80 -26.12 4.98
C TRP A 371 8.05 -24.65 4.56
N LEU A 372 6.98 -23.93 4.22
CA LEU A 372 7.06 -22.51 3.85
C LEU A 372 7.51 -21.63 5.04
N LEU A 373 7.16 -22.01 6.26
CA LEU A 373 7.48 -21.28 7.48
C LEU A 373 8.86 -21.65 8.07
N GLU A 374 9.29 -22.91 7.96
CA GLU A 374 10.55 -23.43 8.52
C GLU A 374 11.78 -23.19 7.62
N GLY A 375 11.58 -22.95 6.31
CA GLY A 375 12.67 -22.65 5.36
C GLY A 375 13.53 -21.42 5.69
N HIS A 376 13.17 -20.64 6.72
CA HIS A 376 13.90 -19.44 7.17
C HIS A 376 14.88 -19.68 8.35
N ARG A 377 15.16 -20.94 8.75
CA ARG A 377 16.06 -21.26 9.89
C ARG A 377 17.40 -21.94 9.58
N ALA A 378 17.76 -22.22 8.32
CA ALA A 378 19.04 -22.88 8.02
C ALA A 378 20.11 -21.87 7.52
N GLY A 379 21.09 -21.57 8.39
CA GLY A 379 22.23 -20.69 8.13
C GLY A 379 23.30 -21.25 7.17
N PRO A 380 24.42 -20.52 6.98
CA PRO A 380 25.42 -20.73 5.92
C PRO A 380 26.17 -22.09 5.94
N ASP A 381 26.10 -22.82 7.04
CA ASP A 381 26.91 -24.03 7.29
C ASP A 381 26.51 -25.24 6.42
N TYR A 382 25.37 -25.18 5.72
CA TYR A 382 24.93 -26.27 4.84
C TYR A 382 25.74 -26.33 3.53
N ILE A 383 26.25 -25.18 3.05
CA ILE A 383 27.00 -25.10 1.79
C ILE A 383 28.42 -25.65 1.95
N GLU A 384 29.06 -25.46 3.11
CA GLU A 384 30.39 -26.03 3.38
C GLU A 384 30.34 -27.55 3.59
N GLN A 385 29.30 -28.09 4.22
CA GLN A 385 29.14 -29.54 4.38
C GLN A 385 28.87 -30.27 3.05
N MET A 386 28.11 -29.67 2.12
CA MET A 386 27.92 -30.24 0.78
C MET A 386 29.19 -30.20 -0.09
N SER A 387 30.10 -29.25 0.16
CA SER A 387 31.36 -29.12 -0.57
C SER A 387 32.36 -30.24 -0.26
N GLN A 388 32.29 -30.83 0.94
CA GLN A 388 33.17 -31.92 1.36
C GLN A 388 32.71 -33.31 0.89
N PHE A 389 31.42 -33.51 0.62
CA PHE A 389 30.89 -34.79 0.13
C PHE A 389 31.04 -35.01 -1.38
N LEU A 390 31.25 -33.95 -2.17
CA LEU A 390 31.39 -34.04 -3.64
C LEU A 390 32.84 -34.35 -4.12
N LYS A 391 33.81 -34.52 -3.22
CA LYS A 391 35.21 -34.83 -3.59
C LYS A 391 35.63 -36.30 -3.47
N LYS A 392 34.75 -37.23 -3.07
CA LYS A 392 35.13 -38.65 -2.90
C LYS A 392 34.55 -39.67 -3.89
N SER A 393 33.80 -39.27 -4.91
CA SER A 393 33.27 -40.21 -5.92
C SER A 393 33.82 -39.96 -7.34
N LYS A 394 35.15 -39.95 -7.46
CA LYS A 394 35.87 -40.20 -8.72
C LYS A 394 37.07 -41.08 -8.42
N LYS A 395 36.84 -42.38 -8.25
CA LYS A 395 37.82 -43.44 -8.52
C LYS A 395 37.13 -44.80 -8.43
N ALA A 396 37.46 -45.62 -9.43
CA ALA A 396 37.00 -46.97 -9.76
C ALA A 396 35.66 -47.03 -10.47
#